data_AF-A0A9J5X1L4-F1
#
_entry.id   AF-A0A9J5X1L4-F1
#
_cell.length_a   1.000
_cell.length_b   1.000
_cell.length_c   1.000
_cell.angle_alpha   90.00
_cell.angle_beta   90.00
_cell.angle_gamma   90.00
#
_symmetry.space_group_name_H-M   'P 1'
#
loop_
_entity.id
_entity.type
_entity.pdbx_description
1 polymer ?
#
loop_
_entity_poly.entity_id
_entity_poly.type
_entity_poly.pdbx_seq_one_letter_code
_entity_poly.pdbx_strand_id
1 'polypeptide(L)'
;MIESQRNSYHLVDPNPWPISSSLGAFATTVGGVMYMHSFQGGATHLSLGLIFLLYTMFVWWRDVLRASTGYVLFCSFWASSHYSLAPMEILFLNTLILLSSGAPVTWAHHAILAGKKKRAVYALLATVSLALVFKGF
;
A
#
# COMPACT_ATOMS: atom_id res chain seq x y z
N MET A 1 3.07 -31.90 14.05
CA MET A 1 4.15 -32.00 13.05
C MET A 1 4.83 -30.65 12.95
N ILE A 2 5.78 -30.37 13.86
CA ILE A 2 6.63 -29.17 13.83
C ILE A 2 8.05 -29.68 14.02
N GLU A 3 8.70 -30.03 12.92
CA GLU A 3 10.09 -30.47 12.89
C GLU A 3 10.72 -29.92 11.60
N SER A 4 11.97 -29.47 11.68
CA SER A 4 12.85 -29.04 10.56
C SER A 4 12.43 -27.84 9.68
N GLN A 5 12.10 -26.68 10.25
CA GLN A 5 12.47 -25.40 9.61
C GLN A 5 13.80 -24.92 10.19
N ARG A 6 14.86 -24.94 9.37
CA ARG A 6 16.25 -24.59 9.78
C ARG A 6 16.53 -23.09 9.68
N ASN A 7 15.65 -22.31 9.05
CA ASN A 7 15.82 -20.87 8.83
C ASN A 7 14.64 -20.08 9.41
N SER A 8 14.86 -18.79 9.68
CA SER A 8 13.88 -17.90 10.31
C SER A 8 12.86 -17.29 9.34
N TYR A 9 12.77 -17.77 8.10
CA TYR A 9 11.85 -17.22 7.09
C TYR A 9 10.51 -17.97 7.12
N HIS A 10 9.42 -17.21 7.11
CA HIS A 10 8.08 -17.78 6.93
C HIS A 10 7.87 -18.16 5.47
N LEU A 11 7.86 -19.46 5.17
CA LEU A 11 7.40 -19.98 3.88
C LEU A 11 5.91 -19.69 3.75
N VAL A 12 5.55 -18.83 2.80
CA VAL A 12 4.16 -18.47 2.53
C VAL A 12 3.46 -19.63 1.81
N ASP A 13 2.30 -20.03 2.31
CA ASP A 13 1.47 -21.04 1.66
C ASP A 13 1.11 -20.63 0.21
N PRO A 14 1.05 -21.60 -0.73
CA PRO A 14 0.70 -21.31 -2.12
C PRO A 14 -0.68 -20.66 -2.20
N ASN A 15 -0.73 -19.43 -2.72
CA ASN A 15 -1.94 -18.64 -2.85
C ASN A 15 -2.27 -18.35 -4.32
N PRO A 16 -3.56 -18.25 -4.70
CA PRO A 16 -3.99 -18.11 -6.10
C PRO A 16 -3.85 -16.67 -6.65
N TRP A 17 -3.51 -15.70 -5.80
CA TRP A 17 -3.55 -14.28 -6.13
C TRP A 17 -2.60 -13.85 -7.26
N PRO A 18 -1.36 -14.36 -7.39
CA PRO A 18 -0.47 -14.04 -8.51
C PRO A 18 -1.05 -14.45 -9.86
N ILE A 19 -1.67 -15.64 -9.95
CA ILE A 19 -2.31 -16.13 -11.17
C ILE A 19 -3.50 -15.25 -11.52
N SER A 20 -4.38 -14.97 -10.54
CA SER A 20 -5.53 -14.09 -10.74
C SER A 20 -5.13 -12.67 -11.16
N SER A 21 -4.08 -12.11 -10.55
CA SER A 21 -3.53 -10.80 -10.91
C SER A 21 -2.96 -10.79 -12.33
N SER A 22 -2.24 -11.84 -12.74
CA SER A 22 -1.70 -11.96 -14.10
C SER A 22 -2.79 -12.01 -15.18
N LEU A 23 -3.91 -12.69 -14.90
CA LEU A 23 -5.08 -12.72 -15.79
C LEU A 23 -5.75 -11.34 -15.90
N GLY A 24 -5.82 -10.59 -14.79
CA GLY A 24 -6.31 -9.21 -14.78
C GLY A 24 -5.41 -8.24 -15.53
N ALA A 25 -4.09 -8.39 -15.40
CA ALA A 25 -3.12 -7.63 -16.18
C ALA A 25 -3.29 -7.91 -17.68
N PHE A 26 -3.38 -9.17 -18.09
CA PHE A 26 -3.61 -9.55 -19.49
C PHE A 26 -4.92 -8.96 -20.06
N ALA A 27 -6.03 -9.07 -19.34
CA ALA A 27 -7.31 -8.47 -19.74
C ALA A 27 -7.22 -6.94 -19.88
N THR A 28 -6.48 -6.28 -19.00
CA THR A 28 -6.21 -4.83 -19.06
C THR A 28 -5.36 -4.47 -20.28
N THR A 29 -4.33 -5.26 -20.60
CA THR A 29 -3.48 -5.04 -21.80
C THR A 29 -4.29 -5.23 -23.09
N VAL A 30 -5.09 -6.29 -23.20
CA VAL A 30 -5.98 -6.53 -24.35
C VAL A 30 -6.98 -5.39 -24.51
N GLY A 31 -7.66 -5.00 -23.43
CA GLY A 31 -8.58 -3.85 -23.44
C GLY A 31 -7.90 -2.54 -23.85
N GLY A 32 -6.66 -2.31 -23.39
CA GLY A 32 -5.86 -1.14 -23.76
C GLY A 32 -5.50 -1.09 -25.23
N VAL A 33 -5.05 -2.21 -25.81
CA VAL A 33 -4.75 -2.31 -27.25
C VAL A 33 -6.01 -2.10 -28.10
N MET A 34 -7.14 -2.70 -27.68
CA MET A 34 -8.44 -2.51 -28.34
C MET A 34 -8.93 -1.06 -28.28
N TYR A 35 -8.71 -0.38 -27.15
CA TYR A 35 -9.05 1.03 -26.96
C TYR A 35 -8.22 1.95 -27.88
N MET A 36 -6.91 1.71 -28.00
CA MET A 36 -6.01 2.51 -28.84
C MET A 36 -6.30 2.40 -30.34
N HIS A 37 -6.80 1.24 -30.80
CA HIS A 37 -7.13 0.99 -32.22
C HIS A 37 -8.61 1.25 -32.55
N SER A 38 -9.34 1.97 -31.70
CA SER A 38 -10.76 2.32 -31.89
C SER A 38 -11.70 1.12 -32.14
N PHE A 39 -11.37 -0.07 -31.63
CA PHE A 39 -12.25 -1.23 -31.72
C PHE A 39 -13.50 -1.05 -30.86
N GLN A 40 -14.66 -1.45 -31.39
CA GLN A 40 -15.94 -1.39 -30.68
C GLN A 40 -15.85 -2.23 -29.39
N GLY A 41 -16.16 -1.61 -28.24
CA GLY A 41 -16.07 -2.26 -26.93
C GLY A 41 -14.68 -2.26 -26.26
N GLY A 42 -13.65 -1.66 -26.87
CA GLY A 42 -12.32 -1.57 -26.26
C GLY A 42 -12.33 -0.88 -24.88
N ALA A 43 -13.08 0.22 -24.75
CA ALA A 43 -13.25 0.94 -23.47
C ALA A 43 -13.88 0.06 -22.38
N THR A 44 -14.94 -0.69 -22.70
CA THR A 44 -15.61 -1.57 -21.72
C THR A 44 -14.73 -2.74 -21.29
N HIS A 45 -13.94 -3.30 -22.21
CA HIS A 45 -13.00 -4.38 -21.90
C HIS A 45 -11.85 -3.88 -21.01
N LEU A 46 -11.33 -2.68 -21.29
CA LEU A 46 -10.34 -2.00 -20.45
C LEU A 46 -10.86 -1.73 -19.04
N SER A 47 -12.08 -1.18 -18.91
CA SER A 47 -12.70 -0.93 -17.58
C SER A 47 -12.92 -2.23 -16.80
N LEU A 48 -13.37 -3.30 -17.45
CA LEU A 48 -13.53 -4.62 -16.81
C LEU A 48 -12.20 -5.19 -16.32
N GLY A 49 -11.15 -5.17 -17.15
CA GLY A 49 -9.81 -5.62 -16.76
C GLY A 49 -9.27 -4.85 -15.56
N LEU A 50 -9.44 -3.52 -15.56
CA LEU A 50 -8.98 -2.65 -14.49
C LEU A 50 -9.75 -2.87 -13.18
N ILE A 51 -11.08 -3.05 -13.23
CA ILE A 51 -11.90 -3.41 -12.05
C ILE A 51 -11.46 -4.76 -11.47
N PHE A 52 -11.23 -5.76 -12.32
CA PHE A 52 -10.78 -7.08 -11.88
C PHE A 52 -9.37 -7.03 -11.27
N LEU A 53 -8.44 -6.25 -11.85
CA LEU A 53 -7.10 -6.03 -11.29
C LEU A 53 -7.18 -5.37 -9.90
N LEU A 54 -7.97 -4.29 -9.75
CA LEU A 54 -8.20 -3.65 -8.45
C LEU A 54 -8.83 -4.59 -7.41
N TYR A 55 -9.75 -5.45 -7.83
CA TYR A 55 -10.34 -6.49 -6.97
C TYR A 55 -9.28 -7.49 -6.47
N THR A 56 -8.46 -8.05 -7.36
CA THR A 56 -7.40 -9.00 -6.97
C THR A 56 -6.37 -8.35 -6.04
N MET A 57 -6.00 -7.08 -6.29
CA MET A 57 -5.15 -6.30 -5.38
C MET A 57 -5.79 -6.16 -4.00
N PHE A 58 -7.04 -5.70 -3.90
CA PHE A 58 -7.73 -5.52 -2.62
C PHE A 58 -7.80 -6.82 -1.81
N VAL A 59 -8.16 -7.92 -2.45
CA VAL A 59 -8.27 -9.24 -1.81
C VAL A 59 -6.91 -9.78 -1.36
N TRP A 60 -5.85 -9.58 -2.15
CA TRP A 60 -4.49 -9.98 -1.77
C TRP A 60 -3.96 -9.15 -0.59
N TRP A 61 -4.09 -7.83 -0.62
CA TRP A 61 -3.68 -6.95 0.49
C TRP A 61 -4.44 -7.26 1.79
N ARG A 62 -5.74 -7.54 1.70
CA ARG A 62 -6.57 -8.02 2.80
C ARG A 62 -6.02 -9.31 3.42
N ASP A 63 -5.50 -10.23 2.61
CA ASP A 63 -4.94 -11.49 3.08
C ASP A 63 -3.53 -11.32 3.68
N VAL A 64 -2.69 -10.46 3.07
CA VAL A 64 -1.40 -10.03 3.63
C VAL A 64 -1.58 -9.38 5.01
N LEU A 65 -2.61 -8.55 5.20
CA LEU A 65 -2.91 -7.94 6.50
C LEU A 65 -3.31 -8.98 7.57
N ARG A 66 -4.09 -10.02 7.20
CA ARG A 66 -4.42 -11.11 8.13
C ARG A 66 -3.19 -11.93 8.52
N ALA A 67 -2.34 -12.30 7.56
CA ALA A 67 -1.08 -12.99 7.84
C ALA A 67 -0.12 -12.11 8.69
N SER A 68 0.00 -10.83 8.34
CA SER A 68 0.88 -9.87 9.02
C SER A 68 0.42 -9.50 10.43
N THR A 69 -0.84 -9.72 10.80
CA THR A 69 -1.33 -9.40 12.16
C THR A 69 -0.58 -10.19 13.24
N GLY A 70 -0.04 -11.38 12.92
CA GLY A 70 0.89 -12.11 13.82
C GLY A 70 2.31 -11.53 13.88
N TYR A 71 2.77 -10.85 12.83
CA TYR A 71 4.15 -10.35 12.67
C TYR A 71 4.32 -8.86 13.00
N VAL A 72 3.26 -8.06 12.95
CA VAL A 72 3.27 -6.63 13.34
C VAL A 72 3.76 -6.45 14.79
N LEU A 73 3.41 -7.38 15.68
CA LEU A 73 3.89 -7.39 17.07
C LEU A 73 5.42 -7.51 17.19
N PHE A 74 6.07 -8.14 16.21
CA PHE A 74 7.52 -8.33 16.15
C PHE A 74 8.22 -7.20 15.37
N CYS A 75 7.64 -6.73 14.27
CA CYS A 75 8.25 -5.70 13.43
C CYS A 75 8.34 -4.33 14.13
N SER A 76 7.39 -3.99 15.00
CA SER A 76 7.44 -2.76 15.82
C SER A 76 8.60 -2.74 16.83
N PHE A 77 9.28 -3.86 17.08
CA PHE A 77 10.44 -3.95 17.97
C PHE A 77 11.77 -3.57 17.28
N TRP A 78 11.84 -3.67 15.94
CA TRP A 78 13.11 -3.53 15.20
C TRP A 78 13.27 -2.18 14.46
N ALA A 79 12.19 -1.42 14.29
CA ALA A 79 12.16 -0.18 13.49
C ALA A 79 12.81 1.06 14.16
N SER A 80 13.72 0.87 15.13
CA SER A 80 14.24 1.94 16.00
C SER A 80 15.72 2.30 15.76
N SER A 81 16.25 2.15 14.53
CA SER A 81 17.68 2.37 14.26
C SER A 81 18.06 2.90 12.86
N HIS A 82 18.67 4.09 12.85
CA HIS A 82 19.62 4.67 11.87
C HIS A 82 19.12 5.33 10.54
N TYR A 83 20.06 6.00 9.82
CA TYR A 83 19.88 7.25 9.02
C TYR A 83 21.03 7.43 7.99
N SER A 84 21.10 8.41 7.06
CA SER A 84 20.14 9.21 6.24
C SER A 84 20.93 10.20 5.33
N LEU A 85 20.59 10.41 4.04
CA LEU A 85 21.20 11.42 3.11
C LEU A 85 20.22 11.84 1.96
N ALA A 86 20.47 12.98 1.28
CA ALA A 86 19.47 13.68 0.43
C ALA A 86 19.98 14.18 -0.96
N PRO A 87 19.08 14.38 -1.96
CA PRO A 87 19.32 15.18 -3.18
C PRO A 87 18.44 16.46 -3.22
N MET A 88 19.01 17.65 -3.49
CA MET A 88 18.49 18.89 -2.86
C MET A 88 17.24 19.59 -3.48
N GLU A 89 17.27 20.06 -4.73
CA GLU A 89 16.41 21.19 -5.15
C GLU A 89 15.00 20.83 -5.65
N ILE A 90 14.82 19.75 -6.42
CA ILE A 90 13.47 19.27 -6.83
C ILE A 90 12.78 18.48 -5.70
N LEU A 91 13.58 18.00 -4.75
CA LEU A 91 13.12 17.29 -3.56
C LEU A 91 12.50 18.25 -2.52
N PHE A 92 12.95 19.50 -2.43
CA PHE A 92 12.65 20.41 -1.32
C PHE A 92 11.14 20.60 -1.07
N LEU A 93 10.34 20.81 -2.12
CA LEU A 93 8.89 21.02 -1.99
C LEU A 93 8.15 19.73 -1.58
N ASN A 94 8.45 18.61 -2.25
CA ASN A 94 7.92 17.30 -1.88
C ASN A 94 8.38 16.86 -0.48
N THR A 95 9.56 17.30 -0.02
CA THR A 95 10.11 17.01 1.31
C THR A 95 9.42 17.80 2.39
N LEU A 96 9.11 19.08 2.17
CA LEU A 96 8.36 19.88 3.13
C LEU A 96 6.93 19.34 3.30
N ILE A 97 6.32 18.84 2.22
CA ILE A 97 5.01 18.19 2.23
C ILE A 97 5.09 16.79 2.90
N LEU A 98 6.13 16.00 2.61
CA LEU A 98 6.36 14.72 3.30
C LEU A 98 6.67 14.91 4.80
N LEU A 99 7.49 15.89 5.20
CA LEU A 99 7.75 16.18 6.62
C LEU A 99 6.51 16.73 7.34
N SER A 100 5.74 17.61 6.70
CA SER A 100 4.49 18.12 7.28
C SER A 100 3.37 17.07 7.30
N SER A 101 3.44 16.02 6.48
CA SER A 101 2.64 14.80 6.66
C SER A 101 3.22 13.88 7.74
N GLY A 102 4.54 13.86 7.93
CA GLY A 102 5.26 13.09 8.93
C GLY A 102 4.98 13.56 10.36
N ALA A 103 4.77 14.86 10.59
CA ALA A 103 4.40 15.40 11.90
C ALA A 103 3.07 14.82 12.44
N PRO A 104 1.93 14.86 11.70
CA PRO A 104 0.69 14.21 12.12
C PRO A 104 0.76 12.67 12.09
N VAL A 105 1.57 12.01 11.24
CA VAL A 105 1.84 10.56 11.38
C VAL A 105 2.56 10.26 12.71
N THR A 106 3.57 11.04 13.07
CA THR A 106 4.32 10.91 14.32
C THR A 106 3.44 11.23 15.54
N TRP A 107 2.54 12.21 15.41
CA TRP A 107 1.52 12.50 16.42
C TRP A 107 0.50 11.36 16.56
N ALA A 108 0.09 10.72 15.46
CA ALA A 108 -0.76 9.53 15.49
C ALA A 108 -0.05 8.38 16.22
N HIS A 109 1.22 8.13 15.91
CA HIS A 109 2.05 7.12 16.57
C HIS A 109 2.16 7.37 18.09
N HIS A 110 2.56 8.57 18.52
CA HIS A 110 2.60 8.91 19.95
C HIS A 110 1.21 8.92 20.62
N ALA A 111 0.14 9.25 19.89
CA ALA A 111 -1.23 9.17 20.43
C ALA A 111 -1.71 7.72 20.63
N ILE A 112 -1.28 6.79 19.78
CA ILE A 112 -1.50 5.34 19.94
C ILE A 112 -0.71 4.81 21.13
N LEU A 113 0.59 5.13 21.22
CA LEU A 113 1.45 4.76 22.37
C LEU A 113 0.90 5.31 23.70
N ALA A 114 0.33 6.52 23.70
CA ALA A 114 -0.32 7.11 24.87
C ALA A 114 -1.77 6.59 25.12
N GLY A 115 -2.24 5.58 24.39
CA GLY A 115 -3.58 4.99 24.52
C GLY A 115 -4.75 5.88 24.08
N LYS A 116 -4.48 7.09 23.55
CA LYS A 116 -5.48 8.14 23.27
C LYS A 116 -6.09 8.00 21.87
N LYS A 117 -6.86 6.91 21.68
CA LYS A 117 -7.51 6.51 20.41
C LYS A 117 -8.12 7.69 19.61
N LYS A 118 -8.87 8.60 20.25
CA LYS A 118 -9.49 9.76 19.58
C LYS A 118 -8.46 10.70 18.93
N ARG A 119 -7.32 10.95 19.57
CA ARG A 119 -6.25 11.83 19.05
C ARG A 119 -5.53 11.19 17.86
N ALA A 120 -5.35 9.87 17.88
CA ALA A 120 -4.80 9.13 16.74
C ALA A 120 -5.69 9.23 15.49
N VAL A 121 -7.01 9.15 15.66
CA VAL A 121 -7.96 9.32 14.54
C VAL A 121 -7.92 10.75 13.96
N TYR A 122 -7.90 11.79 14.80
CA TYR A 122 -7.75 13.17 14.30
C TYR A 122 -6.42 13.39 13.55
N ALA A 123 -5.33 12.80 14.06
CA ALA A 123 -4.02 12.87 13.42
C ALA A 123 -4.00 12.17 12.05
N LEU A 124 -4.62 10.98 11.94
CA LEU A 124 -4.80 10.27 10.66
C LEU A 124 -5.72 11.00 9.67
N LEU A 125 -6.80 11.63 10.15
CA LEU A 125 -7.67 12.43 9.27
C LEU A 125 -6.91 13.66 8.72
N ALA A 126 -6.05 14.28 9.52
CA ALA A 126 -5.21 15.39 9.06
C ALA A 126 -4.21 14.98 7.96
N THR A 127 -3.60 13.78 8.04
CA THR A 127 -2.69 13.29 6.98
C THR A 127 -3.42 13.07 5.66
N VAL A 128 -4.62 12.47 5.71
CA VAL A 128 -5.44 12.20 4.51
C VAL A 128 -5.90 13.52 3.86
N SER A 129 -6.38 14.48 4.65
CA SER A 129 -6.77 15.80 4.14
C SER A 129 -5.62 16.54 3.47
N LEU A 130 -4.42 16.53 4.07
CA LEU A 130 -3.22 17.14 3.49
C LEU A 130 -2.81 16.49 2.16
N ALA A 131 -2.89 15.15 2.08
CA ALA A 131 -2.60 14.40 0.85
C ALA A 131 -3.62 14.67 -0.27
N LEU A 132 -4.90 14.88 0.07
CA LEU A 132 -5.94 15.25 -0.90
C LEU A 132 -5.75 16.66 -1.44
N VAL A 133 -5.36 17.63 -0.61
CA VAL A 133 -5.02 18.99 -1.04
C VAL A 133 -3.82 18.96 -2.00
N PHE A 134 -2.79 18.17 -1.71
CA PHE A 134 -1.63 18.03 -2.59
C PHE A 134 -1.98 17.39 -3.94
N LYS A 135 -2.82 16.36 -3.97
CA LYS A 135 -3.26 15.71 -5.23
C LYS A 135 -4.09 16.65 -6.13
N GLY A 136 -4.65 17.72 -5.57
CA GLY A 136 -5.49 18.68 -6.29
C GLY A 136 -4.74 19.87 -6.90
N PHE A 137 -3.41 19.93 -6.77
CA PHE A 137 -2.56 21.04 -7.21
C PHE A 137 -1.42 20.55 -8.10
#